data_AF-A0ABD7NN39-F1
#
_entry.id   AF-A0ABD7NN39-F1
#
_cell.length_a   1.000
_cell.length_b   1.000
_cell.length_c   1.000
_cell.angle_alpha   90.00
_cell.angle_beta   90.00
_cell.angle_gamma   90.00
#
_symmetry.space_group_name_H-M   'P 1'
#
loop_
_entity.id
_entity.type
_entity.pdbx_description
1 polymer ?
#
loop_
_entity_poly.entity_id
_entity_poly.type
_entity_poly.pdbx_seq_one_letter_code
_entity_poly.pdbx_strand_id
1 'polypeptide(L)' 'MAEQPDDLLTPDEVCGKLGITQKTLCLWNTTHRHRATLAPIKFSAKVVRYERKNVEAFIEKCRSQY' A
#
# COMPACT_ATOMS: atom_id res chain seq x y z
N MET A 1 -7.53 25.94 -5.31
CA MET A 1 -6.82 24.68 -5.61
C MET A 1 -6.40 24.07 -4.28
N ALA A 2 -6.85 22.87 -3.93
CA ALA A 2 -6.30 22.16 -2.78
C ALA A 2 -5.12 21.32 -3.27
N GLU A 3 -3.90 21.83 -3.04
CA GLU A 3 -2.70 21.01 -2.95
C GLU A 3 -3.01 19.86 -1.98
N GLN A 4 -3.22 18.64 -2.50
CA GLN A 4 -3.31 17.48 -1.63
C GLN A 4 -1.88 17.09 -1.29
N PRO A 5 -1.45 17.26 -0.03
CA PRO A 5 -0.08 17.03 0.35
C PRO A 5 0.17 15.53 0.21
N ASP A 6 1.16 15.18 -0.59
CA ASP A 6 1.98 13.98 -0.42
C ASP A 6 1.18 12.75 0.06
N ASP A 7 0.44 12.13 -0.87
CA ASP A 7 -0.52 11.06 -0.63
C ASP A 7 0.19 9.72 -0.29
N LEU A 8 1.12 9.80 0.66
CA LEU A 8 1.93 8.73 1.19
C LEU A 8 1.27 8.20 2.47
N LEU A 9 0.54 7.10 2.33
CA LEU A 9 -0.05 6.38 3.44
C LEU A 9 1.00 5.55 4.18
N THR A 10 0.86 5.47 5.49
CA THR A 10 1.59 4.51 6.31
C THR A 10 1.02 3.11 6.09
N PRO A 11 1.77 2.03 6.38
CA PRO A 11 1.24 0.67 6.39
C PRO A 11 -0.03 0.53 7.24
N ASP A 12 -0.15 1.31 8.32
CA ASP A 12 -1.32 1.30 9.20
C ASP A 12 -2.57 1.88 8.52
N GLU A 13 -2.43 3.01 7.83
CA GLU A 13 -3.49 3.61 7.02
C GLU A 13 -3.92 2.71 5.86
N VAL A 14 -2.96 2.08 5.17
CA VAL A 14 -3.22 1.08 4.12
C VAL A 14 -3.97 -0.12 4.69
N CYS A 15 -3.53 -0.61 5.85
CA CYS A 15 -4.17 -1.69 6.59
C CYS A 15 -5.62 -1.35 6.92
N GLY A 16 -5.88 -0.13 7.40
CA GLY A 16 -7.22 0.39 7.66
C GLY A 16 -8.09 0.50 6.41
N LYS A 17 -7.55 1.03 5.29
CA LYS A 17 -8.28 1.13 4.02
C LYS A 17 -8.64 -0.23 3.41
N LEU A 18 -7.75 -1.21 3.52
CA LEU A 18 -8.01 -2.56 3.02
C LEU A 18 -8.78 -3.43 4.00
N GLY A 19 -8.95 -3.01 5.25
CA GLY A 19 -9.57 -3.82 6.30
C GLY A 19 -8.79 -5.11 6.62
N ILE A 20 -7.48 -5.12 6.32
CA ILE A 20 -6.60 -6.25 6.62
C ILE A 20 -5.81 -5.98 7.89
N THR A 21 -4.87 -6.86 8.26
CA THR A 21 -3.91 -6.61 9.34
C THR A 21 -2.53 -6.29 8.77
N GLN A 22 -1.68 -5.60 9.55
CA GLN A 22 -0.29 -5.33 9.18
C GLN A 22 0.48 -6.63 8.89
N LYS A 23 0.11 -7.74 9.53
CA LYS A 23 0.67 -9.07 9.27
C LYS A 23 0.35 -9.55 7.86
N THR A 24 -0.90 -9.39 7.42
CA THR A 24 -1.32 -9.68 6.03
C THR A 24 -0.61 -8.75 5.04
N LEU A 25 -0.50 -7.45 5.35
CA LEU A 25 0.21 -6.48 4.51
C LEU A 25 1.71 -6.83 4.37
N CYS A 26 2.36 -7.24 5.47
CA CYS A 26 3.77 -7.66 5.47
C CYS A 26 3.98 -8.95 4.67
N LEU A 27 3.07 -9.92 4.82
CA LEU A 27 3.06 -11.13 4.01
C LEU A 27 2.91 -10.77 2.54
N TRP A 28 2.00 -9.85 2.20
CA TRP A 28 1.83 -9.42 0.82
C TRP A 28 3.07 -8.72 0.26
N ASN A 29 3.78 -7.97 1.09
CA ASN A 29 5.01 -7.31 0.65
C ASN A 29 6.12 -8.32 0.27
N THR A 30 6.12 -9.51 0.87
CA THR A 30 7.09 -10.58 0.58
C THR A 30 6.61 -11.56 -0.49
N THR A 31 5.37 -12.03 -0.40
CA THR A 31 4.85 -13.14 -1.22
C THR A 31 3.91 -12.72 -2.35
N HIS A 32 3.36 -11.49 -2.31
CA HIS A 32 2.33 -11.11 -3.28
C HIS A 32 2.90 -10.84 -4.66
N ARG A 33 2.17 -11.31 -5.67
CA ARG A 33 2.50 -11.14 -7.10
C ARG A 33 2.55 -9.67 -7.52
N HIS A 34 1.76 -8.83 -6.83
CA HIS A 34 1.68 -7.38 -7.06
C HIS A 34 2.49 -6.53 -6.06
N ARG A 35 3.51 -7.10 -5.39
CA ARG A 35 4.39 -6.32 -4.48
C ARG A 35 5.02 -5.09 -5.16
N ALA A 36 5.30 -5.19 -6.46
CA ALA A 36 5.81 -4.08 -7.26
C ALA A 36 4.77 -2.96 -7.47
N THR A 37 3.49 -3.29 -7.41
CA THR A 37 2.38 -2.32 -7.53
C THR A 37 2.20 -1.53 -6.25
N LEU A 38 2.41 -2.14 -5.08
CA LEU A 38 2.45 -1.43 -3.81
C LEU A 38 3.63 -0.45 -3.73
N ALA A 39 4.74 -0.74 -4.42
CA ALA A 39 5.95 0.08 -4.49
C ALA A 39 6.29 0.79 -3.16
N PRO A 40 6.58 0.02 -2.09
CA PRO A 40 6.88 0.57 -0.78
C PRO A 40 8.07 1.54 -0.83
N ILE A 41 7.83 2.80 -0.48
CA ILE A 41 8.86 3.83 -0.33
C ILE A 41 9.48 3.67 1.05
N LYS A 42 10.71 3.17 1.09
CA LYS A 42 11.47 3.03 2.34
C LYS A 42 12.01 4.40 2.74
N PHE A 43 11.35 5.05 3.71
CA PHE A 43 11.87 6.24 4.36
C PHE A 43 13.01 5.90 5.33
N SER A 44 12.95 4.74 5.99
CA SER A 44 13.98 4.24 6.90
C SER A 44 13.86 2.73 7.08
N ALA A 45 14.83 2.10 7.76
CA ALA A 45 14.84 0.65 8.02
C ALA A 45 13.55 0.10 8.68
N LYS A 46 12.79 0.95 9.40
CA LYS A 46 11.51 0.62 10.02
C LYS A 46 10.31 1.40 9.48
N VAL A 47 10.53 2.42 8.66
CA VAL A 47 9.47 3.31 8.18
C VAL A 47 9.34 3.13 6.68
N VAL A 48 8.21 2.56 6.28
CA VAL A 48 7.81 2.42 4.89
C VAL A 48 6.55 3.24 4.67
N ARG A 49 6.44 3.88 3.52
CA ARG A 49 5.24 4.58 3.07
C ARG A 49 4.78 4.03 1.73
N TYR A 50 3.50 4.18 1.44
CA TYR A 50 2.86 3.70 0.23
C TYR A 50 2.13 4.86 -0.42
N GLU A 51 2.29 5.04 -1.72
CA GLU A 51 1.46 6.02 -2.42
C GLU A 51 0.01 5.53 -2.50
N ARG A 52 -0.94 6.45 -2.30
CA ARG A 52 -2.38 6.15 -2.44
C ARG A 52 -2.69 5.56 -3.80
N LYS A 53 -2.14 6.14 -4.87
CA LYS A 53 -2.34 5.65 -6.24
C LYS A 53 -1.87 4.21 -6.40
N ASN A 54 -0.78 3.83 -5.76
CA ASN A 54 -0.24 2.48 -5.79
C ASN A 54 -1.13 1.51 -5.00
N VAL A 55 -1.66 1.95 -3.86
CA VAL A 55 -2.61 1.20 -3.04
C VAL A 55 -3.94 1.01 -3.77
N GLU A 56 -4.47 2.06 -4.42
CA GLU A 56 -5.69 1.99 -5.22
C GLU A 56 -5.51 1.09 -6.44
N ALA A 57 -4.41 1.25 -7.19
CA ALA A 57 -4.08 0.37 -8.32
C ALA A 57 -3.87 -1.08 -7.86
N PHE A 58 -3.34 -1.29 -6.66
CA PHE A 58 -3.24 -2.63 -6.05
C PHE A 58 -4.63 -3.21 -5.77
N ILE A 59 -5.54 -2.43 -5.18
CA ILE A 59 -6.93 -2.84 -4.90
C ILE A 59 -7.65 -3.16 -6.20
N GLU A 60 -7.51 -2.31 -7.24
CA GLU A 60 -8.09 -2.53 -8.55
C GLU A 60 -7.56 -3.82 -9.21
N LYS A 61 -6.24 -4.06 -9.17
CA LYS A 61 -5.67 -5.32 -9.68
C LYS A 61 -6.11 -6.54 -8.89
N CYS A 62 -6.25 -6.39 -7.57
CA CYS A 62 -6.74 -7.47 -6.71
C CYS A 62 -8.22 -7.78 -6.97
N ARG A 63 -9.05 -6.74 -7.20
CA ARG A 63 -10.46 -6.87 -7.57
C ARG A 63 -10.68 -7.37 -9.00
N SER A 64 -9.86 -6.94 -9.96
CA SER A 64 -10.01 -7.29 -11.38
C SER A 64 -9.67 -8.76 -11.68
N GLN A 65 -9.16 -9.51 -10.70
CA GLN A 65 -8.89 -10.94 -10.82
C GLN A 65 -10.06 -11.83 -10.36
N TYR A 66 -11.20 -11.24 -10.00
CA TYR A 66 -12.43 -11.93 -9.59
C TYR A 66 -13.60 -11.51 -10.48
#